data_AF-A0A497HHW2-F1
#
_entry.id   AF-A0A497HHW2-F1
#
_cell.length_a   1.000
_cell.length_b   1.000
_cell.length_c   1.000
_cell.angle_alpha   90.00
_cell.angle_beta   90.00
_cell.angle_gamma   90.00
#
_symmetry.space_group_name_H-M   'P 1'
#
loop_
_entity.id
_entity.type
_entity.pdbx_description
1 polymer ?
#
loop_
_entity_poly.entity_id
_entity_poly.type
_entity_poly.pdbx_seq_one_letter_code
_entity_poly.pdbx_strand_id
1 'polypeptide(L)'
;MESGLSYLIILKTKIKEMNLDQAIALGIGFGSIEALFLGFSSFMNVLVFLLYPDLINKISESQREVILQQLNQPSIVIPAPILERTFTLIIHIFAILLLFYAIRKSDIRYLLASILYKTAVDGPIPAFKTYLDLSIPQNVYLVELYVAILALIGLLGIEKIMERWK
;
A
#
# COMPACT_ATOMS: atom_id res chain seq x y z
N MET A 1 10.53 7.08 -1.27
CA MET A 1 11.89 6.50 -1.39
C MET A 1 11.91 5.22 -2.21
N GLU A 2 10.85 4.41 -2.19
CA GLU A 2 10.85 3.10 -2.87
C GLU A 2 11.00 3.16 -4.39
N SER A 3 10.27 4.04 -5.10
CA SER A 3 10.32 4.06 -6.57
C SER A 3 11.71 4.38 -7.14
N GLY A 4 12.48 5.26 -6.47
CA GLY A 4 13.84 5.63 -6.92
C GLY A 4 14.85 4.51 -6.72
N LEU A 5 14.82 3.84 -5.56
CA LEU A 5 15.70 2.69 -5.30
C LEU A 5 15.34 1.51 -6.21
N SER A 6 14.05 1.18 -6.34
CA SER A 6 13.55 0.15 -7.25
C SER A 6 13.95 0.44 -8.70
N TYR A 7 13.86 1.69 -9.15
CA TYR A 7 14.33 2.09 -10.47
C TYR A 7 15.82 1.80 -10.67
N LEU A 8 16.67 2.18 -9.70
CA LEU A 8 18.11 1.93 -9.77
C LEU A 8 18.43 0.43 -9.79
N ILE A 9 17.72 -0.38 -8.99
CA ILE A 9 17.88 -1.83 -8.97
C ILE A 9 17.48 -2.43 -10.32
N ILE A 10 16.30 -2.07 -10.85
CA ILE A 10 15.84 -2.57 -12.15
C ILE A 10 16.84 -2.18 -13.25
N LEU A 11 17.28 -0.91 -13.27
CA LEU A 11 18.21 -0.37 -14.26
C LEU A 11 19.58 -1.07 -14.24
N LYS A 12 20.11 -1.38 -13.05
CA LYS A 12 21.46 -1.94 -12.87
C LYS A 12 21.52 -3.46 -12.90
N THR A 13 20.39 -4.16 -12.89
CA THR A 13 20.33 -5.62 -12.89
C THR A 13 19.71 -6.17 -14.17
N LYS A 14 19.66 -7.50 -14.31
CA LYS A 14 18.97 -8.16 -15.43
C LYS A 14 17.44 -8.01 -15.37
N ILE A 15 16.89 -7.46 -14.28
CA ILE A 15 15.46 -7.26 -14.10
C ILE A 15 14.88 -6.37 -15.21
N LYS A 16 15.64 -5.39 -15.73
CA LYS A 16 15.20 -4.54 -16.86
C LYS A 16 14.80 -5.31 -18.13
N GLU A 17 15.29 -6.54 -18.29
CA GLU A 17 15.03 -7.40 -19.47
C GLU A 17 13.73 -8.20 -19.32
N MET A 18 13.07 -8.12 -18.16
CA MET A 18 11.80 -8.81 -17.91
C MET A 18 10.72 -8.43 -18.94
N ASN A 19 9.93 -9.43 -19.32
CA ASN A 19 8.73 -9.23 -20.12
C ASN A 19 7.57 -8.68 -19.25
N LEU A 20 6.42 -8.42 -19.87
CA LEU A 20 5.25 -7.84 -19.19
C LEU A 20 4.81 -8.70 -18.00
N ASP A 21 4.65 -9.99 -18.22
CA ASP A 21 4.15 -10.93 -17.21
C ASP A 21 5.10 -10.99 -16.01
N GLN A 22 6.41 -10.98 -16.26
CA GLN A 22 7.43 -10.94 -15.22
C GLN A 22 7.44 -9.59 -14.47
N ALA A 23 7.22 -8.48 -15.15
CA ALA A 23 7.12 -7.15 -14.53
C ALA A 23 5.86 -7.02 -13.66
N ILE A 24 4.72 -7.55 -14.13
CA ILE A 24 3.47 -7.64 -13.35
C ILE A 24 3.70 -8.55 -12.14
N ALA A 25 4.31 -9.72 -12.33
CA ALA A 25 4.62 -10.65 -11.24
C ALA A 25 5.55 -10.01 -10.19
N LEU A 26 6.51 -9.18 -10.60
CA LEU A 26 7.34 -8.41 -9.68
C LEU A 26 6.51 -7.42 -8.85
N GLY A 27 5.56 -6.72 -9.48
CA GLY A 27 4.61 -5.84 -8.80
C GLY A 27 3.72 -6.56 -7.79
N ILE A 28 3.16 -7.71 -8.19
CA ILE A 28 2.39 -8.59 -7.30
C ILE A 28 3.25 -9.04 -6.12
N GLY A 29 4.48 -9.51 -6.39
CA GLY A 29 5.39 -9.98 -5.35
C GLY A 29 5.72 -8.89 -4.33
N PHE A 30 6.02 -7.67 -4.80
CA PHE A 30 6.30 -6.54 -3.92
C PHE A 30 5.10 -6.19 -3.03
N GLY A 31 3.93 -5.98 -3.63
CA GLY A 31 2.71 -5.62 -2.89
C GLY A 31 2.24 -6.74 -1.95
N SER A 32 2.39 -8.00 -2.35
CA SER A 32 2.01 -9.15 -1.52
C SER A 32 2.92 -9.31 -0.31
N ILE A 33 4.23 -9.12 -0.47
CA ILE A 33 5.19 -9.16 0.64
C ILE A 33 4.86 -8.07 1.65
N GLU A 34 4.63 -6.83 1.19
CA GLU A 34 4.26 -5.73 2.07
C GLU A 34 2.94 -6.00 2.82
N ALA A 35 1.92 -6.48 2.10
CA ALA A 35 0.63 -6.86 2.70
C ALA A 35 0.79 -7.97 3.75
N LEU A 36 1.65 -8.97 3.50
CA LEU A 36 1.93 -10.04 4.45
C LEU A 36 2.63 -9.51 5.70
N PHE A 37 3.66 -8.67 5.57
CA PHE A 37 4.37 -8.11 6.73
C PHE A 37 3.46 -7.24 7.60
N LEU A 38 2.65 -6.39 6.97
CA LEU A 38 1.73 -5.51 7.69
C LEU A 38 0.58 -6.31 8.32
N GLY A 39 -0.01 -7.25 7.59
CA GLY A 39 -1.04 -8.15 8.13
C GLY A 39 -0.52 -9.00 9.28
N PHE A 40 0.70 -9.55 9.16
CA PHE A 40 1.35 -10.29 10.23
C PHE A 40 1.61 -9.43 11.47
N SER A 41 2.08 -8.19 11.29
CA SER A 41 2.27 -7.25 12.40
C SER A 41 0.96 -6.95 13.13
N SER A 42 -0.12 -6.66 12.40
CA SER A 42 -1.45 -6.43 12.98
C SER A 42 -1.98 -7.67 13.71
N PHE A 43 -1.83 -8.86 13.11
CA PHE A 43 -2.23 -10.11 13.73
C PHE A 43 -1.48 -10.36 15.04
N MET A 44 -0.16 -10.18 15.04
CA MET A 44 0.66 -10.36 16.25
C MET A 44 0.24 -9.39 17.35
N ASN A 45 -0.07 -8.14 17.03
CA ASN A 45 -0.56 -7.17 18.01
C ASN A 45 -1.83 -7.66 18.70
N VAL A 46 -2.82 -8.13 17.95
CA VAL A 46 -4.07 -8.67 18.52
C VAL A 46 -3.80 -9.95 19.32
N LEU A 47 -2.99 -10.86 18.78
CA LEU A 47 -2.69 -12.14 19.42
C LEU A 47 -2.01 -11.97 20.79
N VAL A 48 -1.10 -11.00 20.93
CA VAL A 48 -0.41 -10.71 22.20
C VAL A 48 -1.41 -10.30 23.28
N PHE A 49 -2.36 -9.41 22.98
CA PHE A 49 -3.36 -8.98 23.95
C PHE A 49 -4.43 -10.04 24.22
N LEU A 50 -4.66 -10.96 23.27
CA LEU A 50 -5.52 -12.12 23.49
C LEU A 50 -4.89 -13.14 24.47
N LEU A 51 -3.60 -13.41 24.31
CA LEU A 51 -2.87 -14.40 25.13
C LEU A 51 -2.45 -13.83 26.50
N TYR A 52 -2.14 -12.54 26.56
CA TYR A 52 -1.62 -11.86 27.75
C TYR A 52 -2.35 -10.52 27.98
N PRO A 53 -3.63 -10.56 28.37
CA PRO A 53 -4.45 -9.34 28.52
C PRO A 53 -3.89 -8.35 29.53
N ASP A 54 -3.20 -8.83 30.58
CA ASP A 54 -2.58 -7.98 31.61
C ASP A 54 -1.49 -7.03 31.08
N LEU A 55 -0.94 -7.28 29.89
CA LEU A 55 0.02 -6.38 29.25
C LEU A 55 -0.57 -5.01 28.96
N ILE A 56 -1.90 -4.91 28.80
CA ILE A 56 -2.58 -3.63 28.54
C ILE A 56 -2.46 -2.65 29.72
N ASN A 57 -2.21 -3.16 30.92
CA ASN A 57 -2.03 -2.34 32.13
C ASN A 57 -0.56 -1.95 32.36
N LYS A 58 0.38 -2.49 31.55
CA LYS A 58 1.82 -2.24 31.67
C LYS A 58 2.36 -1.23 30.64
N ILE A 59 1.54 -0.84 29.67
CA ILE A 59 1.85 0.19 28.67
C ILE A 59 1.44 1.58 29.17
N SER A 60 1.96 2.64 28.55
CA SER A 60 1.60 4.02 28.94
C SER A 60 0.10 4.28 28.73
N GLU A 61 -0.49 5.17 29.53
CA GLU A 61 -1.93 5.51 29.41
C GLU A 61 -2.30 5.95 27.98
N SER A 62 -1.46 6.78 27.37
CA SER A 62 -1.65 7.23 25.98
C SER A 62 -1.66 6.09 24.95
N GLN A 63 -0.82 5.06 25.13
CA GLN A 63 -0.79 3.90 24.24
C GLN A 63 -1.97 2.97 24.50
N ARG A 64 -2.37 2.85 25.77
CA ARG A 64 -3.50 2.03 26.21
C ARG A 64 -4.80 2.50 25.58
N GLU A 65 -5.07 3.80 25.59
CA GLU A 65 -6.28 4.37 24.98
C GLU A 65 -6.36 4.05 23.49
N VAL A 66 -5.26 4.20 22.75
CA VAL A 66 -5.20 3.89 21.32
C VAL A 66 -5.49 2.41 21.04
N ILE A 67 -4.88 1.51 21.81
CA ILE A 67 -5.09 0.07 21.64
C ILE A 67 -6.52 -0.32 21.98
N LEU A 68 -7.09 0.21 23.07
CA LEU A 68 -8.49 -0.05 23.44
C LEU A 68 -9.46 0.49 22.38
N GLN A 69 -9.19 1.66 21.80
CA GLN A 69 -9.99 2.19 20.71
C GLN A 69 -9.94 1.30 19.46
N GLN A 70 -8.78 0.70 19.16
CA GLN A 70 -8.63 -0.25 18.04
C GLN A 70 -9.35 -1.58 18.31
N LEU A 71 -9.22 -2.14 19.51
CA LEU A 71 -9.85 -3.42 19.87
C LEU A 71 -11.38 -3.31 19.98
N ASN A 72 -11.91 -2.15 20.32
CA ASN A 72 -13.36 -1.90 20.42
C ASN A 72 -13.97 -1.32 19.14
N GLN A 73 -13.28 -1.37 18.00
CA GLN A 73 -13.84 -0.93 16.73
C GLN A 73 -15.07 -1.75 16.34
N PRO A 74 -16.11 -1.11 15.75
CA PRO A 74 -17.25 -1.84 15.20
C PRO A 74 -16.82 -2.88 14.16
N SER A 75 -17.46 -4.04 14.15
CA SER A 75 -17.11 -5.15 13.24
C SER A 75 -17.21 -4.79 11.76
N ILE A 76 -17.98 -3.74 11.41
CA ILE A 76 -18.05 -3.21 10.04
C ILE A 76 -16.70 -2.65 9.57
N VAL A 77 -15.74 -2.35 10.45
CA VAL A 77 -14.42 -1.83 10.08
C VAL A 77 -13.45 -2.96 9.68
N ILE A 78 -13.75 -4.22 10.04
CA ILE A 78 -12.89 -5.38 9.75
C ILE A 78 -12.52 -5.52 8.26
N PRO A 79 -13.44 -5.31 7.29
CA PRO A 79 -13.10 -5.42 5.88
C PRO A 79 -12.21 -4.30 5.35
N ALA A 80 -12.15 -3.14 6.01
CA ALA A 80 -11.45 -1.96 5.48
C ALA A 80 -9.95 -2.24 5.23
N PRO A 81 -9.16 -2.76 6.19
CA PRO A 81 -7.77 -3.12 5.94
C PRO A 81 -7.58 -4.13 4.80
N ILE A 82 -8.52 -5.06 4.59
CA ILE A 82 -8.47 -6.07 3.52
C ILE A 82 -8.64 -5.40 2.15
N LEU A 83 -9.60 -4.47 2.06
CA LEU A 83 -9.83 -3.66 0.86
C LEU A 83 -8.60 -2.81 0.56
N GLU A 84 -8.06 -2.09 1.55
CA GLU A 84 -6.83 -1.31 1.43
C GLU A 84 -5.72 -2.15 0.80
N ARG A 85 -5.48 -3.38 1.30
CA ARG A 85 -4.42 -4.27 0.77
C ARG A 85 -4.65 -4.72 -0.65
N THR A 86 -5.91 -4.97 -1.00
CA THR A 86 -6.27 -5.37 -2.36
C THR A 86 -6.02 -4.21 -3.33
N PHE A 87 -6.39 -3.00 -2.93
CA PHE A 87 -6.18 -1.79 -3.72
C PHE A 87 -4.70 -1.40 -3.82
N THR A 88 -3.94 -1.49 -2.73
CA THR A 88 -2.50 -1.21 -2.75
C THR A 88 -1.75 -2.18 -3.63
N LEU A 89 -2.14 -3.45 -3.72
CA LEU A 89 -1.53 -4.40 -4.66
C LEU A 89 -1.64 -3.92 -6.12
N ILE A 90 -2.79 -3.41 -6.54
CA ILE A 90 -2.97 -2.82 -7.88
C ILE A 90 -2.07 -1.60 -8.06
N ILE A 91 -2.01 -0.73 -7.04
CA ILE A 91 -1.13 0.45 -7.01
C ILE A 91 0.34 0.04 -7.20
N HIS A 92 0.82 -1.01 -6.51
CA HIS A 92 2.20 -1.50 -6.63
C HIS A 92 2.51 -2.02 -8.02
N ILE A 93 1.60 -2.81 -8.62
CA ILE A 93 1.76 -3.29 -10.00
C ILE A 93 1.93 -2.11 -10.94
N PHE A 94 1.01 -1.14 -10.88
CA PHE A 94 1.08 0.02 -11.77
C PHE A 94 2.35 0.83 -11.57
N ALA A 95 2.73 1.11 -10.31
CA ALA A 95 3.94 1.86 -9.98
C ALA A 95 5.21 1.18 -10.52
N ILE A 96 5.31 -0.16 -10.45
CA ILE A 96 6.41 -0.94 -11.01
C ILE A 96 6.42 -0.86 -12.53
N LEU A 97 5.27 -1.01 -13.19
CA LEU A 97 5.18 -0.90 -14.65
C LEU A 97 5.64 0.48 -15.17
N LEU A 98 5.34 1.56 -14.44
CA LEU A 98 5.87 2.89 -14.75
C LEU A 98 7.40 2.94 -14.68
N LEU A 99 8.04 2.24 -13.73
CA LEU A 99 9.51 2.16 -13.67
C LEU A 99 10.08 1.43 -14.88
N PHE A 100 9.47 0.31 -15.28
CA PHE A 100 9.86 -0.41 -16.49
C PHE A 100 9.72 0.46 -17.73
N TYR A 101 8.64 1.23 -17.86
CA TYR A 101 8.46 2.18 -18.96
C TYR A 101 9.51 3.28 -18.95
N ALA A 102 9.85 3.83 -17.78
CA ALA A 102 10.89 4.84 -17.65
C ALA A 102 12.23 4.33 -18.22
N ILE A 103 12.56 3.06 -17.94
CA ILE A 103 13.80 2.43 -18.40
C ILE A 103 13.72 2.08 -19.89
N ARG A 104 12.66 1.40 -20.33
CA ARG A 104 12.52 0.92 -21.73
C ARG A 104 12.39 2.06 -22.73
N LYS A 105 11.73 3.16 -22.34
CA LYS A 105 11.57 4.35 -23.20
C LYS A 105 12.64 5.42 -22.95
N SER A 106 13.55 5.19 -22.00
CA SER A 106 14.55 6.20 -21.55
C SER A 106 13.90 7.56 -21.24
N ASP A 107 12.72 7.54 -20.62
CA ASP A 107 11.91 8.73 -20.39
C ASP A 107 11.61 8.89 -18.89
N ILE A 108 12.29 9.87 -18.30
CA ILE A 108 12.23 10.17 -16.86
C ILE A 108 10.82 10.55 -16.40
N ARG A 109 9.93 10.98 -17.30
CA ARG A 109 8.55 11.34 -16.95
C ARG A 109 7.80 10.18 -16.34
N TYR A 110 8.08 8.94 -16.76
CA TYR A 110 7.46 7.75 -16.15
C TYR A 110 8.01 7.45 -14.75
N LEU A 111 9.29 7.75 -14.49
CA LEU A 111 9.85 7.67 -13.14
C LEU A 111 9.21 8.71 -12.22
N LEU A 112 9.10 9.95 -12.69
CA LEU A 112 8.41 11.01 -11.96
C LEU A 112 6.94 10.66 -11.72
N ALA A 113 6.24 10.10 -12.71
CA ALA A 113 4.88 9.62 -12.55
C ALA A 113 4.77 8.53 -11.48
N SER A 114 5.70 7.56 -11.44
CA SER A 114 5.73 6.51 -10.41
C SER A 114 5.94 7.10 -9.02
N ILE A 115 6.86 8.06 -8.88
CA ILE A 115 7.14 8.75 -7.60
C ILE A 115 5.90 9.53 -7.16
N LEU A 116 5.34 10.38 -8.03
CA LEU A 116 4.17 11.20 -7.73
C LEU A 116 2.96 10.34 -7.38
N TYR A 117 2.74 9.24 -8.11
CA TYR A 117 1.65 8.33 -7.85
C TYR A 117 1.79 7.66 -6.48
N LYS A 118 2.97 7.12 -6.13
CA LYS A 118 3.21 6.58 -4.78
C LYS A 118 3.10 7.65 -3.69
N THR A 119 3.58 8.87 -3.94
CA THR A 119 3.42 9.99 -3.00
C THR A 119 1.95 10.36 -2.82
N ALA A 120 1.11 10.29 -3.85
CA ALA A 120 -0.32 10.51 -3.72
C ALA A 120 -1.01 9.41 -2.88
N VAL A 121 -0.48 8.19 -2.91
CA VAL A 121 -1.00 7.07 -2.09
C VAL A 121 -0.59 7.26 -0.63
N ASP A 122 0.71 7.39 -0.35
CA ASP A 122 1.25 7.35 1.01
C ASP A 122 1.23 8.71 1.72
N GLY A 123 1.36 9.79 0.95
CA GLY A 123 1.52 11.16 1.47
C GLY A 123 0.35 11.68 2.29
N PRO A 124 -0.92 11.41 1.92
CA PRO A 124 -2.08 11.84 2.71
C PRO A 124 -2.30 11.04 3.99
N ILE A 125 -1.68 9.87 4.17
CA ILE A 125 -1.94 8.98 5.32
C ILE A 125 -1.76 9.69 6.68
N PRO A 126 -0.68 10.45 6.94
CA PRO A 126 -0.53 11.20 8.18
C PRO A 126 -1.62 12.27 8.38
N ALA A 127 -2.05 12.93 7.29
CA ALA A 127 -3.11 13.93 7.34
C ALA A 127 -4.46 13.27 7.67
N PHE A 128 -4.79 12.13 7.06
CA PHE A 128 -5.99 11.38 7.40
C PHE A 128 -6.01 10.98 8.88
N LYS A 129 -4.90 10.49 9.42
CA LYS A 129 -4.80 10.14 10.85
C LYS A 129 -4.91 11.35 11.80
N THR A 130 -4.59 12.56 11.33
CA THR A 130 -4.57 13.77 12.15
C THR A 130 -5.92 14.50 12.11
N TYR A 131 -6.56 14.55 10.95
CA TYR A 131 -7.76 15.36 10.71
C TYR A 131 -9.07 14.55 10.68
N LEU A 132 -9.00 13.23 10.49
CA LEU A 132 -10.17 12.36 10.53
C LEU A 132 -10.17 11.54 11.81
N ASP A 133 -11.31 11.52 12.49
CA ASP A 133 -11.52 10.59 13.59
C ASP A 133 -11.78 9.20 13.02
N LEU A 134 -10.72 8.38 12.95
CA LEU A 134 -10.77 7.02 12.44
C LEU A 134 -11.45 6.03 13.40
N SER A 135 -11.93 6.49 14.56
CA SER A 135 -12.84 5.69 15.39
C SER A 135 -14.25 5.60 14.81
N ILE A 136 -14.59 6.51 13.89
CA ILE A 136 -15.87 6.56 13.19
C ILE A 136 -15.75 5.72 11.90
N PRO A 137 -16.55 4.65 11.72
CA PRO A 137 -16.45 3.78 10.56
C PRO A 137 -16.57 4.51 9.21
N GLN A 138 -17.40 5.54 9.14
CA GLN A 138 -17.59 6.35 7.94
C GLN A 138 -16.29 7.02 7.47
N ASN A 139 -15.48 7.50 8.41
CA ASN A 139 -14.19 8.14 8.10
C ASN A 139 -13.16 7.11 7.62
N VAL A 140 -13.19 5.88 8.17
CA VAL A 140 -12.35 4.79 7.67
C VAL A 140 -12.68 4.50 6.20
N TYR A 141 -13.97 4.34 5.88
CA TYR A 141 -14.39 4.07 4.50
C TYR A 141 -14.20 5.25 3.54
N LEU A 142 -14.15 6.49 4.04
CA LEU A 142 -13.73 7.65 3.25
C LEU A 142 -12.27 7.51 2.79
N VAL A 143 -11.38 7.05 3.68
CA VAL A 143 -9.99 6.77 3.34
C VAL A 143 -9.89 5.59 2.37
N GLU A 144 -10.65 4.52 2.59
CA GLU A 144 -10.70 3.39 1.65
C GLU A 144 -11.16 3.81 0.25
N LEU A 145 -12.16 4.69 0.16
CA LEU A 145 -12.64 5.21 -1.12
C LEU A 145 -11.53 5.99 -1.85
N TYR A 146 -10.75 6.79 -1.12
CA TYR A 146 -9.61 7.50 -1.69
C TYR A 146 -8.59 6.54 -2.29
N VAL A 147 -8.21 5.49 -1.54
CA VAL A 147 -7.26 4.46 -2.02
C VAL A 147 -7.84 3.68 -3.19
N ALA A 148 -9.14 3.37 -3.17
CA ALA A 148 -9.85 2.68 -4.26
C ALA A 148 -9.82 3.49 -5.56
N ILE A 149 -10.01 4.82 -5.50
CA ILE A 149 -9.90 5.70 -6.67
C ILE A 149 -8.50 5.65 -7.26
N LEU A 150 -7.46 5.71 -6.42
CA LEU A 150 -6.08 5.61 -6.88
C LEU A 150 -5.80 4.24 -7.50
N ALA A 151 -6.30 3.15 -6.90
CA ALA A 151 -6.19 1.82 -7.47
C ALA A 151 -6.91 1.68 -8.81
N LEU A 152 -8.08 2.31 -8.99
CA LEU A 152 -8.77 2.35 -10.27
C LEU A 152 -7.95 3.09 -11.33
N ILE A 153 -7.34 4.22 -10.99
CA ILE A 153 -6.39 4.92 -11.88
C ILE A 153 -5.22 4.00 -12.24
N GLY A 154 -4.71 3.24 -11.27
CA GLY A 154 -3.67 2.25 -11.46
C GLY A 154 -4.09 1.14 -12.42
N LEU A 155 -5.29 0.60 -12.26
CA LEU A 155 -5.85 -0.45 -13.11
C LEU A 155 -5.98 0.01 -14.58
N LEU A 156 -6.57 1.18 -14.81
CA LEU A 156 -6.67 1.78 -16.15
C LEU A 156 -5.28 2.06 -16.75
N GLY A 157 -4.33 2.47 -15.91
CA GLY A 157 -2.95 2.65 -16.29
C GLY A 157 -2.25 1.35 -16.69
N ILE A 158 -2.49 0.26 -15.97
CA ILE A 158 -1.99 -1.09 -16.28
C ILE A 158 -2.53 -1.53 -17.64
N GLU A 159 -3.84 -1.47 -17.87
CA GLU A 159 -4.47 -1.85 -19.14
C GLU A 159 -3.82 -1.11 -20.33
N LYS A 160 -3.69 0.22 -20.22
CA LYS A 160 -3.04 1.04 -21.25
C LYS A 160 -1.57 0.69 -21.48
N ILE A 161 -0.85 0.29 -20.43
CA ILE A 161 0.54 -0.17 -20.53
C ILE A 161 0.60 -1.53 -21.23
N MET A 162 -0.32 -2.45 -20.92
CA MET A 162 -0.41 -3.77 -21.54
C MET A 162 -0.63 -3.68 -23.05
N GLU A 163 -1.55 -2.81 -23.50
CA GLU A 163 -1.80 -2.54 -24.92
C GLU A 163 -0.55 -2.07 -25.69
N ARG A 164 0.35 -1.36 -24.98
CA ARG A 164 1.51 -0.66 -25.56
C ARG A 164 2.84 -1.38 -25.32
N TRP A 165 2.85 -2.55 -24.67
CA TRP A 165 4.07 -3.25 -24.24
C TRP A 165 4.90 -3.87 -25.39
N LYS A 166 4.56 -3.63 -26.66
CA LYS A 166 5.33 -4.13 -27.81
C LYS A 166 6.78 -3.63 -27.80
#